data_AF-A0ABC8TJG5-F1
#
_entry.id   AF-A0ABC8TJG5-F1
#
_cell.length_a   1.000
_cell.length_b   1.000
_cell.length_c   1.000
_cell.angle_alpha   90.00
_cell.angle_beta   90.00
_cell.angle_gamma   90.00
#
_symmetry.space_group_name_H-M   'P 1'
#
loop_
_entity.id
_entity.type
_entity.pdbx_description
1 polymer ?
#
loop_
_entity_poly.entity_id
_entity_poly.type
_entity_poly.pdbx_seq_one_letter_code
_entity_poly.pdbx_strand_id
1 'polypeptide(L)'
;MPKLSHSDYYTEPRIQELAAKERAEQGFCRRVKDFVVGRHGYGSIKFIGETDVRRLDLESLIQFNNREVIVYVDENKKPPFGQGLNKPAETGHHYTEGPRIDKYKELLKRNAEDQGAEFVSYDPIKGEWKFKVNHFSEHRLDDEDGDD
;
A
#
# COMPACT_ATOMS: atom_id res chain seq x y z
N MET A 1 19.42 2.48 12.52
CA MET A 1 18.12 1.96 12.04
C MET A 1 17.11 3.09 12.00
N PRO A 2 16.12 3.05 11.09
CA PRO A 2 14.94 3.89 11.21
C PRO A 2 14.13 3.47 12.45
N LYS A 3 13.35 4.40 12.99
CA LYS A 3 12.53 4.21 14.18
C LYS A 3 11.06 4.11 13.79
N LEU A 4 10.40 3.11 14.35
CA LEU A 4 8.96 2.89 14.35
C LEU A 4 8.55 2.61 15.81
N SER A 5 7.52 3.31 16.27
CA SER A 5 6.97 3.22 17.63
C SER A 5 5.63 2.47 17.65
N HIS A 6 4.82 2.58 16.60
CA HIS A 6 3.52 1.92 16.52
C HIS A 6 3.59 0.63 15.70
N SER A 7 2.90 -0.41 16.16
CA SER A 7 2.92 -1.75 15.55
C SER A 7 2.14 -1.86 14.24
N ASP A 8 1.28 -0.88 13.93
CA ASP A 8 0.55 -0.80 12.67
C ASP A 8 1.38 -0.20 11.53
N TYR A 9 2.58 0.32 11.80
CA TYR A 9 3.53 0.73 10.78
C TYR A 9 4.52 -0.40 10.45
N TYR A 10 4.93 -0.45 9.19
CA TYR A 10 5.92 -1.41 8.71
C TYR A 10 6.86 -0.80 7.67
N THR A 11 7.93 -1.55 7.37
CA THR A 11 8.93 -1.20 6.34
C THR A 11 9.26 -2.41 5.49
N GLU A 12 9.62 -2.17 4.23
CA GLU A 12 10.23 -3.17 3.36
C GLU A 12 11.53 -2.61 2.76
N PRO A 13 12.69 -3.28 2.98
CA PRO A 13 12.91 -4.43 3.86
C PRO A 13 12.55 -4.16 5.33
N ARG A 14 12.20 -5.20 6.08
CA ARG A 14 11.82 -5.07 7.51
C ARG A 14 12.96 -4.50 8.35
N ILE A 15 12.67 -3.83 9.47
CA ILE A 15 13.69 -3.29 10.39
C ILE A 15 14.75 -4.34 10.77
N GLN A 16 14.35 -5.58 11.05
CA GLN A 16 15.26 -6.67 11.38
C GLN A 16 16.15 -7.07 10.19
N GLU A 17 15.59 -7.10 8.99
CA GLU A 17 16.32 -7.39 7.75
C GLU A 17 17.30 -6.27 7.41
N LEU A 18 16.90 -5.01 7.55
CA LEU A 18 17.79 -3.87 7.42
C LEU A 18 18.98 -3.99 8.39
N ALA A 19 18.75 -4.42 9.63
CA ALA A 19 19.81 -4.56 10.64
C ALA A 19 20.72 -5.75 10.34
N ALA A 20 20.18 -6.84 9.80
CA ALA A 20 20.96 -7.97 9.32
C ALA A 20 21.82 -7.58 8.11
N LYS A 21 21.24 -6.85 7.14
CA LYS A 21 21.95 -6.40 5.94
C LYS A 21 23.03 -5.37 6.26
N GLU A 22 22.80 -4.42 7.17
CA GLU A 22 23.84 -3.48 7.61
C GLU A 22 25.01 -4.17 8.32
N ARG A 23 24.74 -5.26 9.06
CA ARG A 23 25.81 -6.08 9.68
C ARG A 23 26.60 -6.87 8.65
N ALA A 24 25.95 -7.36 7.60
CA ALA A 24 26.59 -8.12 6.52
C ALA A 24 27.35 -7.23 5.54
N GLU A 25 26.81 -6.04 5.25
CA GLU A 25 27.34 -5.06 4.30
C GLU A 25 27.29 -3.66 4.93
N GLN A 26 28.46 -3.17 5.35
CA GLN A 26 28.54 -1.86 6.00
C GLN A 26 28.03 -0.75 5.07
N GLY A 27 27.15 0.10 5.60
CA GLY A 27 26.54 1.19 4.88
C GLY A 27 25.38 0.79 3.96
N PHE A 28 24.90 -0.46 4.01
CA PHE A 28 23.69 -0.87 3.28
C PHE A 28 22.51 0.08 3.56
N CYS A 29 22.29 0.48 4.81
CA CYS A 29 21.21 1.39 5.19
C CYS A 29 21.35 2.82 4.63
N ARG A 30 22.47 3.18 4.00
CA ARG A 30 22.63 4.46 3.28
C ARG A 30 21.98 4.46 1.88
N ARG A 31 21.77 3.27 1.33
CA ARG A 31 21.46 3.06 -0.10
C ARG A 31 20.40 1.97 -0.28
N VAL A 32 19.38 1.97 0.58
CA VAL A 32 18.29 1.00 0.49
C VAL A 32 17.49 1.32 -0.77
N LYS A 33 17.51 0.42 -1.75
CA LYS A 33 16.75 0.58 -3.00
C LYS A 33 15.28 0.32 -2.76
N ASP A 34 14.44 1.16 -3.37
CA ASP A 34 12.99 1.01 -3.45
C ASP A 34 12.35 0.80 -2.06
N PHE A 35 12.82 1.59 -1.10
CA PHE A 35 12.43 1.49 0.30
C PHE A 35 10.94 1.79 0.49
N VAL A 36 10.22 0.90 1.15
CA VAL A 36 8.79 1.04 1.43
C VAL A 36 8.57 1.36 2.89
N VAL A 37 7.66 2.29 3.16
CA VAL A 37 7.04 2.49 4.47
C VAL A 37 5.54 2.32 4.30
N GLY A 38 4.88 1.63 5.20
CA GLY A 38 3.43 1.47 5.15
C GLY A 38 2.79 1.46 6.52
N ARG A 39 1.46 1.59 6.51
CA ARG A 39 0.60 1.47 7.67
C ARG A 39 -0.58 0.56 7.36
N HIS A 40 -0.73 -0.52 8.13
CA HIS A 40 -1.77 -1.52 7.94
C HIS A 40 -3.16 -0.87 7.95
N GLY A 41 -3.96 -1.15 6.92
CA GLY A 41 -5.32 -0.60 6.75
C GLY A 41 -5.40 0.81 6.15
N TYR A 42 -4.27 1.47 5.87
CA TYR A 42 -4.23 2.81 5.28
C TYR A 42 -3.56 2.81 3.89
N GLY A 43 -2.36 2.24 3.79
CA GLY A 43 -1.59 2.19 2.55
C GLY A 43 -0.09 2.19 2.77
N SER A 44 0.66 2.41 1.70
CA SER A 44 2.12 2.40 1.66
C SER A 44 2.66 3.45 0.70
N ILE A 45 3.92 3.83 0.91
CA ILE A 45 4.70 4.67 0.01
C ILE A 45 6.05 3.98 -0.27
N LYS A 46 6.41 3.90 -1.55
CA LYS A 46 7.70 3.37 -2.02
C LYS A 46 8.56 4.51 -2.53
N PHE A 47 9.72 4.73 -1.92
CA PHE A 47 10.69 5.73 -2.36
C PHE A 47 11.62 5.15 -3.42
N ILE A 48 11.49 5.63 -4.66
CA ILE A 48 12.16 5.04 -5.83
C ILE A 48 13.67 5.28 -5.77
N GLY A 49 14.45 4.25 -6.08
CA GLY A 49 15.91 4.30 -6.02
C GLY A 49 16.46 4.28 -4.59
N GLU A 50 17.70 4.76 -4.41
CA GLU A 50 18.42 4.63 -3.14
C GLU A 50 17.94 5.62 -2.07
N THR A 51 17.76 5.13 -0.84
CA THR A 51 17.29 5.92 0.30
C THR A 51 18.19 5.68 1.52
N ASP A 52 18.69 6.74 2.15
CA ASP A 52 19.37 6.65 3.45
C ASP A 52 18.31 6.58 4.56
N VAL A 53 18.12 5.40 5.13
CA VAL A 53 17.07 5.13 6.12
C VAL A 53 17.57 5.28 7.56
N ARG A 54 18.83 5.69 7.76
CA ARG A 54 19.43 5.74 9.09
C ARG A 54 18.89 6.93 9.86
N ARG A 55 18.52 6.68 11.13
CA ARG A 55 18.08 7.72 12.09
C ARG A 55 16.82 8.48 11.67
N LEU A 56 16.08 7.97 10.68
CA LEU A 56 14.76 8.49 10.35
C LEU A 56 13.76 8.06 11.42
N ASP A 57 13.03 9.03 11.99
CA ASP A 57 11.82 8.75 12.77
C ASP A 57 10.63 8.76 11.81
N LEU A 58 10.34 7.58 11.23
CA LEU A 58 9.47 7.47 10.07
C LEU A 58 8.04 7.92 10.35
N GLU A 59 7.54 7.69 11.55
CA GLU A 59 6.17 8.09 11.96
C GLU A 59 6.05 9.60 12.18
N SER A 60 7.15 10.26 12.57
CA SER A 60 7.17 11.72 12.63
C SER A 60 7.24 12.38 11.25
N LEU A 61 7.76 11.64 10.26
CA LEU A 61 8.01 12.14 8.90
C LEU A 61 6.88 11.77 7.93
N ILE A 62 6.25 10.61 8.10
CA ILE A 62 5.26 10.05 7.19
C ILE A 62 3.98 9.77 7.97
N GLN A 63 2.90 10.47 7.60
CA GLN A 63 1.58 10.26 8.16
C GLN A 63 0.66 9.62 7.13
N PHE A 64 0.06 8.49 7.52
CA PHE A 64 -0.99 7.84 6.74
C PHE A 64 -2.35 8.21 7.31
N ASN A 65 -3.09 9.00 6.53
CA ASN A 65 -4.47 9.43 6.77
C ASN A 65 -5.44 8.62 5.91
N ASN A 66 -6.74 8.88 6.07
CA ASN A 66 -7.74 8.24 5.22
C ASN A 66 -7.60 8.72 3.77
N ARG A 67 -7.10 7.85 2.87
CA ARG A 67 -6.89 8.11 1.43
C ARG A 67 -5.82 9.19 1.14
N GLU A 68 -4.94 9.47 2.09
CA GLU A 68 -3.90 10.47 1.96
C GLU A 68 -2.62 10.01 2.67
N VAL A 69 -1.47 10.32 2.07
CA VAL A 69 -0.15 10.13 2.67
C VAL A 69 0.58 11.46 2.65
N ILE A 70 1.02 11.93 3.80
CA ILE A 70 1.78 13.17 3.95
C ILE A 70 3.22 12.82 4.30
N VAL A 71 4.18 13.35 3.54
CA VAL A 71 5.62 13.22 3.81
C VAL A 71 6.17 14.61 4.14
N TYR A 72 6.72 14.76 5.34
CA TYR A 72 7.04 16.02 6.01
C TYR A 72 5.80 16.89 6.25
N VAL A 73 5.19 16.76 7.43
CA VAL A 73 4.06 17.61 7.84
C VAL A 73 4.49 19.07 8.04
N ASP A 74 5.72 19.27 8.51
CA ASP A 74 6.33 20.59 8.69
C ASP A 74 7.22 20.89 7.48
N GLU A 75 6.76 21.80 6.62
CA GLU A 75 7.50 22.21 5.41
C GLU A 75 8.89 22.80 5.74
N ASN A 76 9.11 23.34 6.94
CA ASN A 76 10.44 23.83 7.34
C ASN A 76 11.44 22.69 7.58
N LYS A 77 10.94 21.47 7.83
CA LYS A 77 11.76 20.27 8.00
C LYS A 77 11.93 19.49 6.69
N LYS A 78 11.25 19.93 5.62
CA LYS A 78 11.34 19.30 4.30
C LYS A 78 12.68 19.66 3.67
N PRO A 79 13.56 18.68 3.41
CA PRO A 79 14.84 18.94 2.77
C PRO A 79 14.64 19.28 1.27
N PRO A 80 15.68 19.76 0.57
CA PRO A 80 15.62 19.96 -0.88
C PRO A 80 15.24 18.69 -1.66
N PHE A 81 14.74 18.88 -2.89
CA PHE A 81 14.39 17.77 -3.77
C PHE A 81 15.57 16.80 -3.96
N GLY A 82 15.29 15.50 -3.90
CA GLY A 82 16.26 14.41 -3.97
C GLY A 82 16.94 14.06 -2.64
N GLN A 83 16.71 14.82 -1.56
CA GLN A 83 17.32 14.56 -0.26
C GLN A 83 16.31 13.95 0.73
N GLY A 84 16.79 13.09 1.62
CA GLY A 84 15.96 12.40 2.60
C GLY A 84 14.81 11.66 1.91
N LEU A 85 13.58 11.97 2.33
CA LEU A 85 12.35 11.43 1.75
C LEU A 85 11.68 12.38 0.75
N ASN A 86 12.25 13.57 0.49
CA ASN A 86 11.71 14.51 -0.50
C ASN A 86 12.20 14.14 -1.90
N LYS A 87 11.74 12.99 -2.40
CA LYS A 87 12.24 12.36 -3.62
C LYS A 87 11.08 11.63 -4.33
N PRO A 88 11.26 11.18 -5.59
CA PRO A 88 10.22 10.45 -6.31
C PRO A 88 9.74 9.22 -5.52
N ALA A 89 8.43 9.04 -5.46
CA ALA A 89 7.79 7.96 -4.73
C ALA A 89 6.50 7.52 -5.40
N GLU A 90 6.16 6.24 -5.23
CA GLU A 90 4.89 5.64 -5.63
C GLU A 90 4.04 5.42 -4.38
N THR A 91 2.78 5.84 -4.41
CA THR A 91 1.83 5.49 -3.35
C THR A 91 1.08 4.23 -3.76
N GLY A 92 0.91 3.31 -2.82
CA GLY A 92 0.17 2.08 -3.00
C GLY A 92 -0.90 1.96 -1.93
N HIS A 93 -2.11 1.56 -2.31
CA HIS A 93 -3.10 1.13 -1.33
C HIS A 93 -2.95 -0.37 -1.10
N HIS A 94 -2.11 -0.73 -0.13
CA HIS A 94 -2.04 -2.11 0.35
C HIS A 94 -3.08 -2.28 1.47
N TYR A 95 -4.34 -2.39 1.09
CA TYR A 95 -5.33 -2.96 2.00
C TYR A 95 -5.06 -4.47 1.98
N THR A 96 -4.21 -4.98 2.88
CA THR A 96 -3.99 -6.44 2.98
C THR A 96 -4.85 -7.08 4.03
N GLU A 97 -5.30 -6.29 5.02
CA GLU A 97 -5.92 -6.75 6.25
C GLU A 97 -6.86 -5.67 6.81
N GLY A 98 -7.84 -6.08 7.63
CA GLY A 98 -8.71 -5.20 8.39
C GLY A 98 -10.05 -4.83 7.73
N PRO A 99 -10.89 -4.02 8.41
CA PRO A 99 -12.30 -3.86 8.10
C PRO A 99 -12.60 -3.25 6.72
N ARG A 100 -11.62 -2.63 6.07
CA ARG A 100 -11.75 -2.17 4.68
C ARG A 100 -11.67 -3.30 3.67
N ILE A 101 -10.80 -4.29 3.92
CA ILE A 101 -10.77 -5.51 3.11
C ILE A 101 -12.00 -6.36 3.35
N ASP A 102 -12.46 -6.47 4.59
CA ASP A 102 -13.71 -7.18 4.86
C ASP A 102 -14.87 -6.54 4.11
N LYS A 103 -15.01 -5.20 4.16
CA LYS A 103 -16.04 -4.49 3.39
C LYS A 103 -15.90 -4.68 1.87
N TYR A 104 -14.67 -4.66 1.34
CA TYR A 104 -14.45 -4.87 -0.08
C TYR A 104 -14.75 -6.33 -0.50
N LYS A 105 -14.39 -7.30 0.35
CA LYS A 105 -14.72 -8.71 0.17
C LYS A 105 -16.24 -8.94 0.22
N GLU A 106 -16.95 -8.26 1.11
CA GLU A 106 -18.42 -8.28 1.14
C GLU A 106 -19.04 -7.66 -0.12
N LEU A 107 -18.48 -6.57 -0.64
CA LEU A 107 -18.90 -6.00 -1.91
C LEU A 107 -18.71 -6.99 -3.07
N LEU A 108 -17.55 -7.64 -3.15
CA LEU A 108 -17.26 -8.66 -4.16
C LEU A 108 -18.23 -9.85 -4.07
N LYS A 109 -18.57 -10.29 -2.86
CA LYS A 109 -19.58 -11.35 -2.65
C LYS A 109 -20.95 -10.93 -3.16
N ARG A 110 -21.43 -9.75 -2.75
CA ARG A 110 -22.74 -9.25 -3.19
C ARG A 110 -22.82 -9.11 -4.71
N ASN A 111 -21.79 -8.57 -5.35
CA ASN A 111 -21.75 -8.46 -6.81
C ASN A 111 -21.72 -9.82 -7.52
N ALA A 112 -21.05 -10.82 -6.94
CA ALA A 112 -21.07 -12.17 -7.49
C ALA A 112 -22.48 -12.77 -7.44
N GLU A 113 -23.13 -12.67 -6.29
CA GLU A 113 -24.50 -13.18 -6.09
C GLU A 113 -25.50 -12.52 -7.05
N ASP A 114 -25.40 -11.20 -7.22
CA ASP A 114 -26.24 -10.41 -8.15
C ASP A 114 -26.09 -10.89 -9.60
N GLN A 115 -24.89 -11.30 -9.99
CA GLN A 115 -24.57 -11.81 -11.33
C GLN A 115 -24.72 -13.33 -11.47
N GLY A 116 -25.30 -14.01 -10.47
CA GLY A 116 -25.47 -15.47 -10.48
C GLY A 116 -24.15 -16.26 -10.41
N ALA A 117 -23.09 -15.64 -9.90
CA ALA A 117 -21.78 -16.22 -9.68
C ALA A 117 -21.55 -16.54 -8.19
N GLU A 118 -20.75 -17.58 -7.93
CA GLU A 118 -20.33 -17.96 -6.58
C GLU A 118 -18.96 -17.31 -6.28
N PHE A 119 -18.90 -16.50 -5.22
CA PHE A 119 -17.62 -15.98 -4.71
C PHE A 119 -16.78 -17.10 -4.09
N VAL A 120 -15.57 -17.30 -4.59
CA VAL A 120 -14.64 -18.34 -4.09
C VAL A 120 -13.63 -17.74 -3.13
N SER A 121 -12.89 -16.72 -3.57
CA SER A 121 -11.80 -16.14 -2.77
C SER A 121 -11.40 -14.75 -3.25
N TYR A 122 -10.81 -13.97 -2.35
CA TYR A 122 -10.12 -12.71 -2.66
C TYR A 122 -8.79 -12.71 -1.92
N ASP A 123 -7.70 -12.53 -2.65
CA ASP A 123 -6.34 -12.33 -2.16
C ASP A 123 -6.04 -10.81 -2.18
N PRO A 124 -6.13 -10.13 -1.03
CA PRO A 124 -5.92 -8.69 -0.94
C PRO A 124 -4.46 -8.28 -1.16
N ILE A 125 -3.51 -9.20 -0.99
CA ILE A 125 -2.07 -8.96 -1.20
C ILE A 125 -1.78 -8.87 -2.69
N LYS A 126 -2.36 -9.79 -3.48
CA LYS A 126 -2.20 -9.82 -4.93
C LYS A 126 -3.24 -9.01 -5.70
N GLY A 127 -4.32 -8.60 -5.04
CA GLY A 127 -5.46 -7.97 -5.67
C GLY A 127 -6.27 -8.92 -6.55
N GLU A 128 -6.19 -10.23 -6.31
CA GLU A 128 -6.82 -11.26 -7.13
C GLU A 128 -8.14 -11.73 -6.52
N TRP A 129 -9.19 -11.83 -7.32
CA TRP A 129 -10.46 -12.45 -6.91
C TRP A 129 -10.79 -13.65 -7.81
N LYS A 130 -11.49 -14.62 -7.24
CA LYS A 130 -11.96 -15.82 -7.95
C LYS A 130 -13.46 -15.96 -7.77
N PHE A 131 -14.14 -16.12 -8.89
CA PHE A 131 -15.57 -16.43 -8.96
C PHE A 131 -15.77 -17.71 -9.75
N LYS A 132 -16.86 -18.43 -9.45
CA LYS A 132 -17.30 -19.59 -10.21
C LYS A 132 -18.66 -19.26 -10.82
N VAL A 133 -18.77 -19.38 -12.13
CA VAL A 133 -20.01 -19.15 -12.89
C VAL A 133 -20.58 -20.47 -13.37
N ASN A 134 -21.91 -20.60 -13.38
CA ASN A 134 -22.58 -21.79 -13.91
C ASN A 134 -22.60 -21.82 -15.44
N HIS A 135 -22.67 -20.64 -16.06
CA HIS A 135 -22.64 -20.43 -17.50
C HIS A 135 -22.22 -18.99 -17.79
N PHE A 136 -21.66 -18.73 -18.98
CA PHE A 136 -21.41 -17.37 -19.45
C PHE A 136 -22.66 -16.92 -20.23
N SER A 137 -23.44 -16.02 -19.66
CA SER A 137 -24.51 -15.33 -20.38
C SER A 137 -23.97 -14.03 -20.94
N GLU A 138 -24.16 -13.78 -22.24
CA GLU A 138 -23.94 -12.46 -22.81
C GLU A 138 -25.06 -11.54 -22.30
N HIS A 139 -24.77 -10.72 -21.30
CA HIS A 139 -25.61 -9.57 -20.99
C HIS A 139 -25.15 -8.45 -21.92
N ARG A 140 -25.76 -8.39 -23.11
CA ARG A 140 -25.81 -7.12 -23.85
C ARG A 140 -26.56 -6.18 -22.92
N LEU A 141 -25.89 -5.14 -22.47
CA LEU A 141 -26.56 -3.97 -21.93
C LEU A 141 -27.32 -3.41 -23.14
N ASP A 142 -28.60 -3.71 -23.25
CA ASP A 142 -29.48 -2.93 -24.10
C ASP A 142 -29.51 -1.53 -23.50
N ASP A 143 -28.69 -0.64 -24.09
CA ASP A 143 -28.86 0.79 -24.00
C ASP A 143 -30.19 1.15 -24.71
N GLU A 144 -31.31 0.87 -24.04
CA GLU A 144 -32.68 1.26 -24.40
C GLU A 144 -33.24 1.96 -23.15
N ASP A 145 -33.68 3.22 -23.13
CA ASP A 145 -34.00 4.27 -24.11
C ASP A 145 -34.00 5.59 -23.28
N GLY A 146 -33.76 6.80 -23.76
CA GLY A 146 -34.27 7.44 -24.96
C GLY A 146 -35.08 8.70 -24.56
N ASP A 147 -34.72 9.84 -25.17
CA ASP A 147 -35.59 10.98 -25.56
C ASP A 147 -35.98 12.08 -24.52
N ASP A 148 -35.19 13.18 -24.49
CA ASP A 148 -35.51 14.62 -24.74
C ASP A 148 -34.49 15.55 -24.06
#